data_AF-A0A315DU70-F1
#
_entry.id   AF-A0A315DU70-F1
#
_cell.length_a   1.000
_cell.length_b   1.000
_cell.length_c   1.000
_cell.angle_alpha   90.00
_cell.angle_beta   90.00
_cell.angle_gamma   90.00
#
_symmetry.space_group_name_H-M   'P 1'
#
loop_
_entity.id
_entity.type
_entity.pdbx_description
1 polymer ?
#
loop_
_entity_poly.entity_id
_entity_poly.type
_entity_poly.pdbx_seq_one_letter_code
_entity_poly.pdbx_strand_id
1 'polypeptide(L)'
;MSAALDTLSRMTDALTASSRGDLPQSEMIRLWRSSAAALPLPEKFSIVLGDLLDRIEASALFSGESCSFSQKDLLDNLQVWADKAQAKLSAQ
;
A
#
# COMPACT_ATOMS: atom_id res chain seq x y z
N MET A 1 5.83 18.84 -9.01
CA MET A 1 5.15 17.56 -8.67
C MET A 1 3.83 17.89 -8.02
N SER A 2 2.73 17.30 -8.47
CA SER A 2 1.41 17.51 -7.87
C SER A 2 1.37 16.92 -6.45
N ALA A 3 0.63 17.56 -5.54
CA ALA A 3 0.53 17.13 -4.13
C ALA A 3 0.08 15.66 -3.99
N ALA A 4 -0.74 15.16 -4.92
CA ALA A 4 -1.17 13.77 -4.97
C ALA A 4 -0.02 12.80 -5.32
N LEU A 5 0.86 13.16 -6.27
CA LEU A 5 2.03 12.34 -6.62
C LEU A 5 3.05 12.31 -5.47
N ASP A 6 3.24 13.43 -4.77
CA ASP A 6 4.08 13.49 -3.56
C ASP A 6 3.51 12.60 -2.44
N THR A 7 2.19 12.64 -2.23
CA THR A 7 1.51 11.77 -1.25
C THR A 7 1.71 10.30 -1.60
N LEU A 8 1.51 9.92 -2.87
CA LEU A 8 1.71 8.55 -3.33
C LEU A 8 3.17 8.11 -3.21
N SER A 9 4.13 9.00 -3.49
CA SER A 9 5.56 8.73 -3.31
C SER A 9 5.89 8.40 -1.86
N ARG A 10 5.36 9.15 -0.89
CA ARG A 10 5.54 8.89 0.54
C ARG A 10 4.91 7.56 0.98
N MET A 11 3.74 7.22 0.44
CA MET A 11 3.11 5.91 0.68
C MET A 11 4.00 4.76 0.17
N THR A 12 4.58 4.92 -1.01
CA THR A 12 5.43 3.90 -1.64
C THR A 12 6.78 3.74 -0.94
N ASP A 13 7.34 4.84 -0.41
CA ASP A 13 8.55 4.81 0.43
C ASP A 13 8.30 3.99 1.71
N ALA A 14 7.17 4.22 2.39
CA ALA A 14 6.78 3.43 3.55
C ALA A 14 6.56 1.94 3.26
N LEU A 15 6.03 1.60 2.07
CA LEU A 15 5.93 0.22 1.60
C LEU A 15 7.31 -0.41 1.43
N THR A 16 8.25 0.33 0.82
CA THR A 16 9.63 -0.13 0.64
C THR A 16 10.33 -0.34 1.98
N ALA A 17 10.19 0.60 2.92
CA ALA A 17 10.71 0.48 4.27
C ALA A 17 10.12 -0.73 5.00
N SER A 18 8.82 -0.98 4.87
CA SER A 18 8.17 -2.14 5.51
C SER A 18 8.61 -3.46 4.91
N SER A 19 8.78 -3.54 3.58
CA SER A 19 9.31 -4.73 2.91
C SER A 19 10.76 -5.06 3.32
N ARG A 20 11.52 -4.09 3.82
CA ARG A 20 12.88 -4.28 4.33
C ARG A 20 12.94 -4.58 5.83
N GLY A 21 11.81 -4.46 6.53
CA GLY A 21 11.71 -4.59 7.99
C GLY A 21 12.10 -3.32 8.75
N ASP A 22 12.34 -2.20 8.07
CA ASP A 22 12.67 -0.91 8.68
C ASP A 22 11.42 -0.17 9.22
N LEU A 23 10.22 -0.56 8.79
CA LEU A 23 8.93 0.00 9.22
C LEU A 23 7.93 -1.11 9.55
N PRO A 24 7.27 -1.10 10.72
CA PRO A 24 6.24 -2.10 11.03
C PRO A 24 5.06 -1.98 10.06
N GLN A 25 4.54 -3.13 9.59
CA GLN A 25 3.43 -3.18 8.63
C GLN A 25 2.19 -2.44 9.15
N SER A 26 1.92 -2.45 10.45
CA SER A 26 0.80 -1.71 11.05
C SER A 26 0.91 -0.20 10.88
N GLU A 27 2.13 0.36 10.94
CA GLU A 27 2.38 1.78 10.71
C GLU A 27 2.27 2.13 9.23
N MET A 28 2.79 1.28 8.35
CA MET A 28 2.59 1.38 6.90
C MET A 28 1.09 1.37 6.57
N ILE A 29 0.32 0.40 7.07
CA ILE A 29 -1.14 0.30 6.83
C ILE A 29 -1.85 1.58 7.28
N ARG A 30 -1.53 2.08 8.48
CA ARG A 30 -2.13 3.32 9.01
C ARG A 30 -1.84 4.52 8.12
N LEU A 31 -0.58 4.67 7.67
CA LEU A 31 -0.20 5.73 6.74
C LEU A 31 -0.99 5.64 5.44
N TRP A 32 -1.09 4.43 4.87
CA TRP A 32 -1.80 4.19 3.61
C TRP A 32 -3.30 4.48 3.73
N ARG A 33 -3.97 4.01 4.80
CA ARG A 33 -5.39 4.30 5.05
C ARG A 33 -5.66 5.80 5.22
N SER A 34 -4.79 6.51 5.92
CA SER A 34 -4.95 7.96 6.15
C SER A 34 -4.67 8.79 4.89
N SER A 35 -3.68 8.38 4.08
CA SER A 35 -3.20 9.18 2.95
C SER A 35 -4.01 8.94 1.68
N ALA A 36 -4.57 7.75 1.50
CA ALA A 36 -5.33 7.39 0.29
C ALA A 36 -6.55 8.29 0.05
N ALA A 37 -7.18 8.80 1.12
CA ALA A 37 -8.32 9.72 1.01
C ALA A 37 -7.96 11.07 0.35
N ALA A 38 -6.69 11.46 0.34
CA ALA A 38 -6.21 12.68 -0.32
C ALA A 38 -5.90 12.47 -1.81
N LEU A 39 -5.92 11.23 -2.31
CA LEU A 39 -5.64 10.93 -3.71
C LEU A 39 -6.94 11.09 -4.54
N PRO A 40 -6.96 11.94 -5.57
CA PRO A 40 -8.11 12.09 -6.46
C PRO A 40 -8.17 10.90 -7.44
N LEU A 41 -8.44 9.71 -6.92
CA LEU A 41 -8.54 8.46 -7.67
C LEU A 41 -10.01 8.03 -7.81
N PRO A 42 -10.36 7.27 -8.88
CA PRO A 42 -11.69 6.69 -9.01
C PRO A 42 -12.03 5.74 -7.84
N GLU A 43 -13.29 5.69 -7.41
CA GLU A 43 -13.76 4.93 -6.23
C GLU A 43 -13.27 3.48 -6.17
N LYS A 44 -13.19 2.80 -7.31
CA LYS A 44 -12.66 1.42 -7.40
C LYS A 44 -11.27 1.24 -6.80
N PHE A 45 -10.42 2.27 -6.82
CA PHE A 45 -9.09 2.21 -6.21
C PHE A 45 -9.17 2.06 -4.69
N SER A 46 -10.12 2.74 -4.04
CA SER A 46 -10.33 2.65 -2.60
C SER A 46 -10.84 1.28 -2.18
N ILE A 47 -11.70 0.66 -2.99
CA ILE A 47 -12.21 -0.70 -2.75
C ILE A 47 -11.06 -1.72 -2.78
N VAL A 48 -10.28 -1.71 -3.87
CA VAL A 48 -9.13 -2.63 -4.02
C VAL A 48 -8.07 -2.39 -2.96
N LEU A 49 -7.78 -1.12 -2.64
CA LEU A 49 -6.83 -0.78 -1.58
C LEU A 49 -7.30 -1.31 -0.23
N GLY A 50 -8.58 -1.16 0.09
CA GLY A 50 -9.17 -1.65 1.34
C GLY A 50 -8.97 -3.16 1.52
N ASP A 51 -9.28 -3.95 0.48
CA ASP A 51 -9.08 -5.41 0.48
C ASP A 51 -7.61 -5.80 0.67
N LEU A 52 -6.70 -5.15 -0.06
CA LEU A 52 -5.26 -5.43 0.06
C LEU A 52 -4.75 -5.14 1.48
N LEU A 53 -5.12 -4.00 2.06
CA LEU A 53 -4.68 -3.63 3.41
C LEU A 53 -5.26 -4.55 4.49
N ASP A 54 -6.52 -4.98 4.36
CA ASP A 54 -7.15 -5.95 5.27
C ASP A 54 -6.42 -7.30 5.26
N ARG A 55 -6.09 -7.80 4.05
CA ARG A 55 -5.34 -9.05 3.89
C ARG A 55 -3.91 -8.97 4.44
N ILE A 56 -3.22 -7.84 4.25
CA ILE A 56 -1.89 -7.61 4.83
C ILE A 56 -1.98 -7.61 6.36
N GLU A 57 -2.94 -6.88 6.91
CA GLU A 57 -3.15 -6.81 8.36
C GLU A 57 -3.44 -8.18 8.97
N ALA A 58 -4.33 -8.96 8.34
CA ALA A 58 -4.60 -10.33 8.75
C ALA A 58 -3.35 -11.21 8.65
N SER A 59 -2.59 -11.11 7.56
CA SER A 59 -1.38 -11.93 7.35
C SER A 59 -0.29 -11.68 8.41
N ALA A 60 -0.19 -10.46 8.94
CA ALA A 60 0.74 -10.12 10.01
C ALA A 60 0.41 -10.88 11.31
N LEU A 61 -0.89 -11.10 11.59
CA LEU A 61 -1.38 -11.81 12.77
C LEU A 61 -1.12 -13.33 12.73
N PHE A 62 -0.94 -13.90 11.54
CA PHE A 62 -0.77 -15.35 11.33
C PHE A 62 0.67 -15.75 10.96
N SER A 63 1.68 -15.18 11.62
CA SER A 63 3.11 -15.37 11.31
C SER A 63 3.70 -16.73 11.72
N GLY A 64 3.11 -17.84 11.27
CA GLY A 64 3.78 -19.15 11.24
C GLY A 64 4.83 -19.21 10.10
N GLU A 65 5.79 -20.12 10.20
CA GLU A 65 6.97 -20.26 9.32
C GLU A 65 6.65 -20.36 7.81
N SER A 66 5.40 -20.62 7.43
CA SER A 66 4.94 -20.73 6.04
C SER A 66 4.34 -19.44 5.44
N CYS A 67 4.22 -18.33 6.20
CA CYS A 67 3.50 -17.12 5.75
C CYS A 67 4.38 -16.07 5.05
N SER A 68 5.70 -16.24 5.00
CA SER A 68 6.61 -15.27 4.37
C SER A 68 6.32 -15.10 2.86
N PHE A 69 5.97 -16.19 2.17
CA PHE A 69 5.62 -16.13 0.75
C PHE A 69 4.31 -15.37 0.52
N SER A 70 3.27 -15.64 1.32
CA SER A 70 1.98 -14.93 1.22
C SER A 70 2.10 -13.46 1.59
N GLN A 71 2.94 -13.09 2.56
CA GLN A 71 3.17 -11.69 2.90
C GLN A 71 3.88 -10.93 1.78
N LYS A 72 4.93 -11.52 1.18
CA LYS A 72 5.63 -10.90 0.06
C LYS A 72 4.71 -10.64 -1.14
N ASP A 73 3.85 -11.60 -1.48
CA ASP A 73 2.89 -11.46 -2.57
C ASP A 73 1.87 -10.35 -2.29
N LEU A 74 1.40 -10.21 -1.04
CA LEU A 74 0.50 -9.12 -0.66
C LEU A 74 1.16 -7.74 -0.77
N LEU A 75 2.43 -7.61 -0.38
CA LEU A 75 3.18 -6.36 -0.54
C LEU A 75 3.46 -6.05 -2.03
N ASP A 76 3.71 -7.06 -2.85
CA ASP A 76 3.89 -6.90 -4.31
C ASP A 76 2.59 -6.41 -4.97
N ASN A 77 1.44 -6.99 -4.62
CA ASN A 77 0.14 -6.53 -5.09
C ASN A 77 -0.16 -5.08 -4.66
N LEU A 78 0.28 -4.67 -3.47
CA LEU A 78 0.17 -3.28 -3.02
C LEU A 78 1.07 -2.34 -3.84
N GLN A 79 2.26 -2.80 -4.24
CA GLN A 79 3.15 -2.06 -5.14
C GLN A 79 2.53 -1.92 -6.55
N VAL A 80 1.88 -2.97 -7.06
CA VAL A 80 1.14 -2.93 -8.33
C VAL A 80 -0.03 -1.93 -8.26
N TRP A 81 -0.72 -1.84 -7.13
CA TRP A 81 -1.74 -0.81 -6.91
C TRP A 81 -1.13 0.60 -6.99
N ALA A 82 0.02 0.83 -6.36
CA ALA A 82 0.69 2.14 -6.38
C ALA A 82 1.13 2.55 -7.79
N ASP A 83 1.67 1.63 -8.58
CA ASP A 83 2.03 1.88 -9.99
C ASP A 83 0.80 2.33 -10.80
N LYS A 84 -0.33 1.61 -10.65
CA LYS A 84 -1.59 1.96 -11.31
C LYS A 84 -2.13 3.32 -10.85
N ALA A 85 -2.03 3.62 -9.56
CA ALA A 85 -2.41 4.90 -9.00
C ALA A 85 -1.55 6.03 -9.58
N GLN A 86 -0.23 5.83 -9.67
CA GLN A 86 0.70 6.79 -10.25
C GLN A 86 0.38 7.07 -11.72
N ALA A 87 0.16 6.02 -12.51
CA ALA A 87 -0.22 6.15 -13.91
C ALA A 87 -1.53 6.92 -14.08
N LYS A 88 -2.51 6.70 -13.18
CA LYS A 88 -3.76 7.48 -13.17
C LYS A 88 -3.54 8.93 -12.77
N LEU A 89 -2.77 9.20 -11.71
CA LEU A 89 -2.50 10.56 -11.25
C LEU A 89 -1.70 11.39 -12.26
N SER A 90 -0.82 10.74 -13.03
CA SER A 90 0.03 11.39 -14.04
C SER A 90 -0.69 11.64 -15.37
N ALA A 91 -1.79 10.93 -15.61
CA ALA A 91 -2.63 11.09 -16.80
C ALA A 91 -3.77 12.11 -16.61
N GLN A 92 -3.84 12.75 -15.42
CA GLN A 92 -4.79 13.81 -15.09
C GLN A 92 -4.26 15.19 -15.47
#